data_AF-T2SVU2-F1
#
_entry.id   AF-T2SVU2-F1
#
_cell.length_a   1.000
_cell.length_b   1.000
_cell.length_c   1.000
_cell.angle_alpha   90.00
_cell.angle_beta   90.00
_cell.angle_gamma   90.00
#
_symmetry.space_group_name_H-M   'P 1'
#
loop_
_entity.id
_entity.type
_entity.pdbx_description
1 polymer ?
#
loop_
_entity_poly.entity_id
_entity_poly.type
_entity_poly.pdbx_seq_one_letter_code
_entity_poly.pdbx_strand_id
1 'polypeptide(L)'
;MFFKTYQKLLSASCLVLCLVGCGNGGGGESPVEMSVNSKGEFSISSKVDSVTIQGVKLNRGNCAVNFVPVREALQMGVLSQVTPISIQDFKDMASAYKTFEDDQKERLANIANKISQLEQKGVMMEPQVLKFGEKREGISQGCDIIGAEIQTNKGTYKFNFEKK
;
A
#
# COMPACT_ATOMS: atom_id res chain seq x y z
N MET A 1 -0.74 63.01 5.41
CA MET A 1 0.69 63.01 5.06
C MET A 1 1.31 61.74 5.62
N PHE A 2 1.65 60.78 4.76
CA PHE A 2 3.01 60.51 4.26
C PHE A 2 3.89 59.84 5.34
N PHE A 3 3.97 58.49 5.34
CA PHE A 3 4.98 57.64 4.66
C PHE A 3 6.36 57.56 5.37
N LYS A 4 6.79 56.31 5.62
CA LYS A 4 8.17 55.81 5.86
C LYS A 4 8.79 56.17 7.23
N THR A 5 9.38 55.24 7.98
CA THR A 5 10.61 54.45 7.64
C THR A 5 10.62 53.15 8.47
N TYR A 6 10.51 51.94 7.89
CA TYR A 6 11.57 51.02 7.42
C TYR A 6 12.69 50.65 8.41
N GLN A 7 12.66 49.42 8.94
CA GLN A 7 13.83 48.54 9.16
C GLN A 7 13.34 47.08 9.26
N LYS A 8 13.23 46.33 8.15
CA LYS A 8 14.25 45.42 7.58
C LYS A 8 14.74 44.31 8.53
N LEU A 9 14.11 43.14 8.40
CA LEU A 9 14.67 41.77 8.50
C LEU A 9 13.50 40.84 8.08
N LEU A 10 13.33 40.38 6.84
CA LEU A 10 14.22 39.60 5.98
C LEU A 10 14.88 38.42 6.70
N SER A 11 14.08 37.42 7.05
CA SER A 11 14.49 36.01 6.91
C SER A 11 13.37 35.30 6.13
N ALA A 12 13.44 35.30 4.81
CA ALA A 12 14.16 34.27 4.06
C ALA A 12 13.58 32.87 4.35
N SER A 13 12.54 32.54 3.57
CA SER A 13 12.45 31.29 2.82
C SER A 13 12.84 29.99 3.55
N CYS A 14 11.83 29.28 4.03
CA CYS A 14 11.82 27.82 3.93
C CYS A 14 10.65 27.41 3.03
N LEU A 15 10.78 27.72 1.74
CA LEU A 15 10.12 26.95 0.70
C LEU A 15 10.73 25.55 0.78
N VAL A 16 10.10 24.67 1.56
CA VAL A 16 10.38 23.24 1.47
C VAL A 16 9.95 22.85 0.06
N LEU A 17 10.94 22.74 -0.82
CA LEU A 17 10.80 22.09 -2.10
C LEU A 17 10.41 20.64 -1.81
N CYS A 18 9.11 20.36 -1.80
CA CYS A 18 8.63 19.03 -2.14
C CYS A 18 9.08 18.77 -3.58
N LEU A 19 10.27 18.20 -3.73
CA LEU A 19 10.76 17.68 -4.99
C LEU A 19 9.83 16.54 -5.39
N VAL A 20 8.76 16.90 -6.09
CA VAL A 20 7.95 16.00 -6.87
C VAL A 20 8.91 15.43 -7.92
N GLY A 21 9.35 14.19 -7.70
CA GLY A 21 10.25 13.50 -8.61
C GLY A 21 9.64 13.47 -10.01
N CYS A 22 10.21 14.25 -10.92
CA CYS A 22 9.95 14.19 -12.35
C CYS A 22 10.60 12.92 -12.91
N GLY A 23 9.93 11.79 -12.69
CA GLY A 23 10.23 10.52 -13.33
C GLY A 23 9.52 10.45 -14.67
N ASN A 24 10.27 10.71 -15.75
CA ASN A 24 9.81 10.66 -17.13
C ASN A 24 9.32 9.24 -17.50
N GLY A 25 8.01 9.07 -17.65
CA GLY A 25 7.38 7.79 -17.96
C GLY A 25 5.86 7.85 -18.04
N GLY A 26 5.32 8.77 -18.86
CA GLY A 26 3.94 8.74 -19.37
C GLY A 26 2.78 8.79 -18.35
N GLY A 27 2.20 9.98 -18.16
CA GLY A 27 0.75 10.13 -17.96
C GLY A 27 0.24 10.37 -16.54
N GLY A 28 0.19 11.65 -16.13
CA GLY A 28 -0.66 12.12 -15.02
C GLY A 28 -0.08 11.95 -13.62
N GLU A 29 -0.54 12.80 -12.70
CA GLU A 29 -0.27 12.69 -11.28
C GLU A 29 -0.80 11.35 -10.74
N SER A 30 -0.04 10.66 -9.88
CA SER A 30 -0.49 9.38 -9.34
C SER A 30 -1.77 9.57 -8.48
N PRO A 31 -2.81 8.74 -8.66
CA PRO A 31 -4.04 8.79 -7.88
C PRO A 31 -3.83 8.30 -6.45
N VAL A 32 -2.64 7.78 -6.13
CA VAL A 32 -2.26 7.25 -4.83
C VAL A 32 -0.94 7.86 -4.39
N GLU A 33 -0.78 7.96 -3.07
CA GLU A 33 0.48 8.31 -2.43
C GLU A 33 0.95 7.13 -1.60
N MET A 34 2.26 6.97 -1.46
CA MET A 34 2.84 5.94 -0.63
C MET A 34 3.91 6.52 0.29
N SER A 35 3.85 6.14 1.57
CA SER A 35 4.89 6.44 2.56
C SER A 35 5.49 5.14 3.10
N VAL A 36 6.77 5.21 3.46
CA VAL A 36 7.55 4.07 3.99
C VAL A 36 8.39 4.53 5.17
N ASN A 37 8.71 3.62 6.08
CA ASN A 37 9.65 3.87 7.17
C ASN A 37 10.81 2.86 7.18
N SER A 38 11.82 3.13 8.01
CA SER A 38 13.02 2.29 8.16
C SER A 38 12.78 0.94 8.85
N LYS A 39 11.55 0.67 9.30
CA LYS A 39 11.16 -0.62 9.90
C LYS A 39 10.44 -1.52 8.90
N GLY A 40 10.30 -1.09 7.65
CA GLY A 40 9.57 -1.82 6.61
C GLY A 40 8.06 -1.65 6.69
N GLU A 41 7.54 -0.71 7.48
CA GLU A 41 6.12 -0.35 7.44
C GLU A 41 5.88 0.62 6.29
N PHE A 42 4.74 0.48 5.63
CA PHE A 42 4.30 1.35 4.56
C PHE A 42 2.83 1.70 4.68
N SER A 43 2.43 2.81 4.08
CA SER A 43 1.02 3.12 3.89
C SER A 43 0.76 3.64 2.48
N ILE A 44 -0.40 3.30 1.94
CA ILE A 44 -0.89 3.72 0.63
C ILE A 44 -2.19 4.49 0.86
N SER A 45 -2.23 5.76 0.45
CA SER A 45 -3.41 6.62 0.56
C SER A 45 -3.96 7.02 -0.80
N SER A 46 -5.27 7.22 -0.90
CA SER A 46 -5.89 7.74 -2.13
C SER A 46 -5.80 9.27 -2.17
N LYS A 47 -5.34 9.82 -3.30
CA LYS A 47 -5.37 11.25 -3.65
C LYS A 47 -6.60 11.66 -4.47
N VAL A 48 -7.44 10.70 -4.83
CA VAL A 48 -8.62 10.89 -5.68
C VAL A 48 -9.86 10.32 -5.01
N ASP A 49 -11.05 10.69 -5.49
CA ASP A 49 -12.33 10.26 -4.92
C ASP A 49 -12.44 8.75 -4.71
N SER A 50 -11.95 7.98 -5.68
CA SER A 50 -11.86 6.53 -5.59
C SER A 50 -10.73 5.96 -6.44
N VAL A 51 -10.04 4.96 -5.92
CA VAL A 51 -9.05 4.15 -6.63
C VAL A 51 -9.07 2.73 -6.09
N THR A 52 -8.95 1.76 -6.98
CA THR A 52 -8.88 0.35 -6.59
C THR A 52 -7.44 -0.11 -6.69
N ILE A 53 -6.83 -0.50 -5.57
CA ILE A 53 -5.52 -1.14 -5.53
C ILE A 53 -5.70 -2.61 -5.92
N GLN A 54 -4.96 -3.05 -6.93
CA GLN A 54 -5.01 -4.40 -7.50
C GLN A 54 -3.69 -5.17 -7.31
N GLY A 55 -2.62 -4.47 -6.94
CA GLY A 55 -1.33 -5.10 -6.67
C GLY A 55 -0.31 -4.13 -6.09
N VAL A 56 0.60 -4.66 -5.27
CA VAL A 56 1.73 -3.92 -4.71
C VAL A 56 2.98 -4.80 -4.76
N LYS A 57 4.01 -4.39 -5.49
CA LYS A 57 5.35 -5.00 -5.45
C LYS A 57 6.31 -4.06 -4.75
N LEU A 58 6.92 -4.52 -3.67
CA LEU A 58 8.01 -3.82 -3.01
C LEU A 58 9.35 -4.31 -3.56
N ASN A 59 10.28 -3.38 -3.81
CA ASN A 59 11.63 -3.66 -4.30
C ASN A 59 11.66 -4.64 -5.49
N ARG A 60 10.84 -4.38 -6.52
CA ARG A 60 10.67 -5.24 -7.71
C ARG A 60 10.26 -6.69 -7.39
N GLY A 61 9.55 -6.89 -6.28
CA GLY A 61 9.09 -8.19 -5.82
C GLY A 61 10.06 -8.92 -4.89
N ASN A 62 11.17 -8.28 -4.49
CA ASN A 62 12.12 -8.88 -3.55
C ASN A 62 11.66 -8.80 -2.08
N CYS A 63 10.59 -8.05 -1.81
CA CYS A 63 10.10 -7.84 -0.45
C CYS A 63 8.65 -8.27 -0.30
N ALA A 64 8.38 -8.96 0.81
CA ALA A 64 7.05 -9.42 1.17
C ALA A 64 6.11 -8.24 1.40
N VAL A 65 4.83 -8.43 1.10
CA VAL A 65 3.80 -7.40 1.24
C VAL A 65 2.69 -8.00 2.07
N ASN A 66 2.65 -7.60 3.35
CA ASN A 66 1.66 -8.08 4.29
C ASN A 66 0.87 -6.88 4.77
N PHE A 67 -0.44 -6.83 4.50
CA PHE A 67 -1.22 -5.68 4.92
C PHE A 67 -1.72 -5.83 6.34
N VAL A 68 -1.85 -4.70 7.05
CA VAL A 68 -2.45 -4.70 8.38
C VAL A 68 -3.97 -4.88 8.23
N PRO A 69 -4.56 -5.87 8.93
CA PRO A 69 -6.01 -6.03 9.05
C PRO A 69 -6.69 -4.73 9.48
N VAL A 70 -7.76 -4.31 8.81
CA VAL A 70 -8.53 -3.13 9.26
C VAL A 70 -9.18 -3.47 10.60
N ARG A 71 -8.80 -2.74 11.65
CA ARG A 71 -9.22 -2.99 13.03
C ARG A 71 -10.74 -2.94 13.24
N GLU A 72 -11.49 -2.29 12.35
CA GLU A 72 -12.96 -2.20 12.42
C GLU A 72 -13.66 -3.57 12.38
N ALA A 73 -13.06 -4.58 11.74
CA ALA A 73 -13.62 -5.93 11.69
C ALA A 73 -13.19 -6.83 12.87
N LEU A 74 -12.26 -6.39 13.72
CA LEU A 74 -11.83 -7.15 14.91
C LEU A 74 -12.85 -7.04 16.06
N GLN A 75 -13.64 -5.96 16.13
CA GLN A 75 -14.64 -5.74 17.19
C GLN A 75 -15.90 -6.60 17.05
N MET A 76 -16.12 -7.27 15.90
CA MET A 76 -17.32 -8.10 15.68
C MET A 76 -17.09 -9.61 15.80
N GLY A 77 -15.94 -10.08 16.29
CA GLY A 77 -15.68 -11.53 16.44
C GLY A 77 -15.66 -12.30 15.11
N VAL A 78 -15.70 -11.62 13.98
CA VAL A 78 -15.65 -12.22 12.65
C VAL A 78 -14.22 -12.17 12.12
N LEU A 79 -13.36 -13.04 12.66
CA LEU A 79 -12.05 -13.36 12.07
C LEU A 79 -12.17 -13.83 10.60
N SER A 80 -13.37 -14.23 10.16
CA SER A 80 -13.65 -14.60 8.75
C SER A 80 -13.78 -13.42 7.78
N GLN A 81 -13.95 -12.17 8.25
CA GLN A 81 -14.26 -11.02 7.38
C GLN A 81 -13.09 -10.08 7.16
N VAL A 82 -11.99 -10.22 7.91
CA VAL A 82 -10.77 -9.48 7.57
C VAL A 82 -10.04 -10.23 6.47
N THR A 83 -10.33 -9.83 5.24
CA THR A 83 -9.75 -10.43 4.04
C THR A 83 -8.23 -10.30 4.08
N PRO A 84 -7.48 -11.40 3.90
CA PRO A 84 -6.08 -11.33 3.52
C PRO A 84 -6.00 -10.50 2.24
N ILE A 85 -5.13 -9.49 2.25
CA ILE A 85 -5.13 -8.49 1.19
C ILE A 85 -4.20 -8.97 0.09
N SER A 86 -3.04 -9.56 0.42
CA SER A 86 -2.04 -10.09 -0.52
C SER A 86 -2.20 -11.59 -0.78
N ILE A 87 -1.80 -12.06 -1.98
CA ILE A 87 -1.62 -13.50 -2.25
C ILE A 87 -0.64 -14.13 -1.25
N GLN A 88 0.36 -13.37 -0.78
CA GLN A 88 1.29 -13.86 0.23
C GLN A 88 0.59 -14.11 1.57
N ASP A 89 -0.27 -13.20 2.02
CA ASP A 89 -1.07 -13.39 3.25
C ASP A 89 -1.96 -14.64 3.14
N PHE A 90 -2.56 -14.89 1.97
CA PHE A 90 -3.30 -16.13 1.72
C PHE A 90 -2.42 -17.38 1.80
N LYS A 91 -1.19 -17.34 1.27
CA LYS A 91 -0.23 -18.44 1.34
C LYS A 91 0.25 -18.71 2.77
N ASP A 92 0.54 -17.65 3.52
CA ASP A 92 0.97 -17.74 4.91
C ASP A 92 -0.15 -18.33 5.77
N MET A 93 -1.39 -17.88 5.55
CA MET A 93 -2.58 -18.42 6.21
C MET A 93 -2.82 -19.90 5.86
N ALA A 94 -2.72 -20.26 4.58
CA ALA A 94 -2.80 -21.66 4.14
C ALA A 94 -1.72 -22.53 4.82
N SER A 95 -0.51 -22.00 4.99
CA SER A 95 0.59 -22.70 5.66
C SER A 95 0.28 -22.97 7.15
N ALA A 96 -0.35 -22.01 7.84
CA ALA A 96 -0.75 -22.17 9.23
C ALA A 96 -1.85 -23.22 9.42
N TYR A 97 -2.81 -23.31 8.49
CA TYR A 97 -3.90 -24.28 8.55
C TYR A 97 -3.49 -25.70 8.13
N LYS A 98 -2.42 -25.86 7.34
CA LYS A 98 -1.86 -27.19 7.01
C LYS A 98 -1.43 -27.99 8.26
N THR A 99 -1.23 -27.35 9.40
CA THR A 99 -0.83 -28.03 10.64
C THR A 99 -1.98 -28.77 11.35
N PHE A 100 -3.23 -28.56 10.95
CA PHE A 100 -4.42 -29.12 11.62
C PHE A 100 -5.29 -29.89 10.60
N GLU A 101 -5.07 -31.20 10.50
CA GLU A 101 -5.33 -32.03 9.30
C GLU A 101 -6.80 -32.31 8.91
N ASP A 102 -7.80 -32.17 9.79
CA ASP A 102 -9.17 -32.65 9.44
C ASP A 102 -10.27 -31.58 9.40
N ASP A 103 -10.29 -30.60 10.31
CA ASP A 103 -11.38 -29.60 10.37
C ASP A 103 -11.15 -28.36 9.49
N GLN A 104 -9.99 -28.27 8.81
CA GLN A 104 -9.59 -27.09 8.03
C GLN A 104 -9.40 -27.37 6.53
N LYS A 105 -9.70 -28.59 6.05
CA LYS A 105 -9.60 -28.96 4.62
C LYS A 105 -10.45 -28.07 3.71
N GLU A 106 -11.69 -27.78 4.14
CA GLU A 106 -12.59 -26.87 3.42
C GLU A 106 -12.00 -25.45 3.34
N ARG A 107 -11.44 -24.96 4.45
CA ARG A 107 -10.80 -23.63 4.50
C ARG A 107 -9.56 -23.57 3.60
N LEU A 108 -8.73 -24.60 3.59
CA LEU A 108 -7.56 -24.67 2.73
C LEU A 108 -7.95 -24.69 1.24
N ALA A 109 -8.99 -25.45 0.88
CA ALA A 109 -9.54 -25.46 -0.47
C ALA A 109 -10.09 -24.09 -0.88
N ASN A 110 -10.79 -23.40 0.03
CA ASN A 110 -11.30 -22.05 -0.19
C ASN A 110 -10.18 -21.03 -0.41
N ILE A 111 -9.09 -21.10 0.36
CA ILE A 111 -7.92 -20.24 0.17
C ILE A 111 -7.24 -20.52 -1.18
N ALA A 112 -7.02 -21.79 -1.52
CA ALA A 112 -6.41 -22.18 -2.78
C ALA A 112 -7.24 -21.72 -4.00
N ASN A 113 -8.56 -21.86 -3.93
CA ASN A 113 -9.47 -21.38 -4.97
C ASN A 113 -9.40 -19.85 -5.11
N LYS A 114 -9.33 -19.10 -4.00
CA LYS A 114 -9.14 -17.64 -4.04
C LYS A 114 -7.83 -17.24 -4.69
N ILE A 115 -6.71 -17.88 -4.31
CA ILE A 115 -5.39 -17.61 -4.93
C ILE A 115 -5.45 -17.83 -6.45
N SER A 116 -6.02 -18.96 -6.89
CA SER A 116 -6.17 -19.28 -8.32
C SER A 116 -6.97 -18.22 -9.08
N GLN A 117 -8.07 -17.71 -8.49
CA GLN A 117 -8.85 -16.62 -9.09
C GLN A 117 -8.07 -15.31 -9.23
N LEU A 118 -7.23 -14.98 -8.24
CA LEU A 118 -6.40 -13.78 -8.31
C LEU A 118 -5.32 -13.91 -9.39
N GLU A 119 -4.66 -15.08 -9.47
CA GLU A 119 -3.68 -15.40 -10.51
C GLU A 119 -4.30 -15.33 -11.92
N GLN A 120 -5.51 -15.88 -12.11
CA GLN A 120 -6.24 -15.80 -13.38
C GLN A 120 -6.61 -14.36 -13.78
N LYS A 121 -6.96 -13.52 -12.80
CA LYS A 121 -7.26 -12.10 -13.02
C LYS A 121 -6.01 -11.26 -13.25
N GLY A 122 -4.81 -11.83 -13.10
CA GLY A 122 -3.54 -11.11 -13.21
C GLY A 122 -3.32 -10.08 -12.11
N VAL A 123 -4.10 -10.15 -11.02
CA VAL A 123 -3.98 -9.27 -9.87
C VAL A 123 -3.10 -9.93 -8.80
N MET A 124 -2.35 -9.12 -8.06
CA MET A 124 -1.42 -9.68 -7.07
C MET A 124 -2.03 -9.85 -5.68
N MET A 125 -3.22 -9.29 -5.50
CA MET A 125 -3.85 -9.09 -4.22
C MET A 125 -5.36 -8.97 -4.47
N GLU A 126 -6.18 -9.20 -3.46
CA GLU A 126 -7.62 -8.96 -3.58
C GLU A 126 -7.86 -7.46 -3.84
N PRO A 127 -8.58 -7.06 -4.89
CA PRO A 127 -8.75 -5.65 -5.21
C PRO A 127 -9.44 -4.89 -4.07
N GLN A 128 -8.80 -3.82 -3.58
CA GLN A 128 -9.32 -3.00 -2.49
C GLN A 128 -9.60 -1.59 -2.98
N VAL A 129 -10.82 -1.10 -2.75
CA VAL A 129 -11.21 0.27 -3.07
C VAL A 129 -10.81 1.19 -1.92
N LEU A 130 -10.12 2.28 -2.24
CA LEU A 130 -9.81 3.38 -1.33
C LEU A 130 -10.52 4.64 -1.80
N LYS A 131 -11.24 5.28 -0.88
CA LYS A 131 -11.83 6.61 -1.07
C LYS A 131 -10.80 7.70 -0.79
N PHE A 132 -11.07 8.93 -1.22
CA PHE A 132 -10.20 10.08 -0.97
C PHE A 132 -9.79 10.18 0.51
N GLY A 133 -8.48 10.24 0.77
CA GLY A 133 -7.91 10.32 2.11
C GLY A 133 -7.91 9.02 2.91
N GLU A 134 -8.58 7.94 2.45
CA GLU A 134 -8.43 6.63 3.08
C GLU A 134 -7.02 6.09 2.83
N LYS A 135 -6.50 5.39 3.85
CA LYS A 135 -5.17 4.77 3.80
C LYS A 135 -5.24 3.29 4.13
N ARG A 136 -4.32 2.53 3.53
CA ARG A 136 -4.04 1.14 3.89
C ARG A 136 -2.61 1.01 4.33
N GLU A 137 -2.44 0.40 5.49
CA GLU A 137 -1.15 0.15 6.09
C GLU A 137 -0.72 -1.28 5.80
N GLY A 138 0.59 -1.47 5.68
CA GLY A 138 1.19 -2.78 5.53
C GLY A 138 2.61 -2.79 6.08
N ILE A 139 3.14 -3.99 6.18
CA ILE A 139 4.42 -4.30 6.79
C ILE A 139 5.16 -5.25 5.84
N SER A 140 6.44 -4.98 5.65
CA SER A 140 7.39 -5.84 4.96
C SER A 140 8.46 -6.27 5.96
N GLN A 141 8.34 -7.50 6.48
CA GLN A 141 9.23 -7.97 7.54
C GLN A 141 10.69 -8.04 7.05
N GLY A 142 11.59 -7.29 7.71
CA GLY A 142 13.02 -7.33 7.43
C GLY A 142 13.44 -6.73 6.09
N CYS A 143 12.62 -5.87 5.49
CA CYS A 143 12.93 -5.23 4.22
C CYS A 143 13.01 -3.70 4.32
N ASP A 144 14.12 -3.14 3.83
CA ASP A 144 14.26 -1.71 3.56
C ASP A 144 13.57 -1.35 2.23
N ILE A 145 12.43 -0.67 2.30
CA ILE A 145 11.65 -0.33 1.10
C ILE A 145 12.31 0.87 0.40
N ILE A 146 12.89 0.62 -0.78
CA ILE A 146 13.54 1.65 -1.63
C ILE A 146 12.75 1.92 -2.91
N GLY A 147 11.77 1.07 -3.23
CA GLY A 147 10.84 1.33 -4.32
C GLY A 147 9.61 0.46 -4.25
N ALA A 148 8.54 0.92 -4.89
CA ALA A 148 7.28 0.22 -4.98
C ALA A 148 6.65 0.36 -6.36
N GLU A 149 5.97 -0.69 -6.82
CA GLU A 149 5.09 -0.67 -7.97
C GLU A 149 3.67 -0.96 -7.48
N ILE A 150 2.77 0.00 -7.66
CA ILE A 150 1.36 -0.12 -7.28
C ILE A 150 0.53 -0.23 -8.55
N GLN A 151 -0.18 -1.34 -8.69
CA GLN A 151 -1.14 -1.57 -9.75
C GLN A 151 -2.52 -1.13 -9.27
N THR A 152 -3.21 -0.32 -10.08
CA THR A 152 -4.55 0.18 -9.78
C THR A 152 -5.45 0.07 -11.00
N ASN A 153 -6.76 0.23 -10.80
CA ASN A 153 -7.72 0.36 -11.90
C ASN A 153 -7.51 1.61 -12.79
N LYS A 154 -6.63 2.54 -12.39
CA LYS A 154 -6.29 3.76 -13.15
C LYS A 154 -4.90 3.70 -13.81
N GLY A 155 -4.17 2.59 -13.64
CA GLY A 155 -2.83 2.42 -14.16
C GLY A 155 -1.86 1.83 -13.13
N THR A 156 -0.62 1.65 -13.57
CA THR A 156 0.48 1.18 -12.71
C THR A 156 1.44 2.32 -12.42
N TYR A 157 1.73 2.55 -11.14
CA TYR A 157 2.54 3.67 -10.67
C TYR A 157 3.78 3.16 -9.95
N LYS A 158 4.93 3.76 -10.25
CA LYS A 158 6.22 3.40 -9.65
C LYS A 158 6.67 4.52 -8.72
N PHE A 159 7.06 4.13 -7.51
CA PHE A 159 7.57 4.98 -6.46
C PHE A 159 9.01 4.60 -6.20
N ASN A 160 9.88 5.60 -6.07
CA ASN A 160 11.25 5.43 -5.62
C ASN A 160 11.40 6.21 -4.31
N PHE A 161 11.98 5.58 -3.30
CA PHE A 161 12.20 6.18 -1.99
C PHE A 161 13.71 6.33 -1.81
N GLU A 162 14.15 7.56 -1.55
CA GLU A 162 15.53 7.78 -1.11
C GLU A 162 15.70 7.20 0.28
N LYS A 163 16.83 6.51 0.51
CA LYS A 163 17.19 6.08 1.86
C LYS A 163 17.46 7.34 2.69
N LYS A 164 16.64 7.57 3.72
CA LYS A 164 16.90 8.60 4.73
C LYS A 164 17.88 8.09 5.77
#